data_AF-A0AAP2USG2-F1
#
_entry.id   AF-A0AAP2USG2-F1
#
_cell.length_a   1.000
_cell.length_b   1.000
_cell.length_c   1.000
_cell.angle_alpha   90.00
_cell.angle_beta   90.00
_cell.angle_gamma   90.00
#
_symmetry.space_group_name_H-M   'P 1'
#
loop_
_entity.id
_entity.type
_entity.pdbx_description
1 polymer ?
#
loop_
_entity_poly.entity_id
_entity_poly.type
_entity_poly.pdbx_seq_one_letter_code
_entity_poly.pdbx_strand_id
1 'polypeptide(L)'
;MPKSLMGFADSAKAREYRNRQRKRNYALCPGDDEVRHTRWQDWERELVMEHDMPDREISRMTGRSVRAIQVMRHKMRKAGEVRTGV
;
A
#
# COMPACT_ATOMS: atom_id res chain seq x y z
N MET A 1 12.83 6.42 3.38
CA MET A 1 12.10 6.21 4.65
C MET A 1 11.06 7.32 4.79
N PRO A 2 9.83 7.07 5.29
CA PRO A 2 8.87 8.13 5.59
C PRO A 2 9.47 9.14 6.59
N LYS A 3 9.24 10.44 6.38
CA LYS A 3 9.79 11.53 7.23
C LYS A 3 9.39 11.42 8.71
N SER A 4 8.25 10.79 9.02
CA SER A 4 7.78 10.55 10.40
C SER A 4 8.59 9.49 11.18
N LEU A 5 9.53 8.80 10.55
CA LEU A 5 10.40 7.79 11.19
C LEU A 5 11.82 8.30 11.44
N MET A 6 12.11 9.55 11.07
CA MET A 6 13.42 10.19 11.20
C MET A 6 13.73 10.68 12.63
N GLY A 7 12.72 10.72 13.51
CA GLY A 7 12.82 11.18 14.91
C GLY A 7 12.98 10.08 15.98
N PHE A 8 13.06 8.81 15.59
CA PHE A 8 13.38 7.74 16.55
C PHE A 8 14.90 7.49 16.52
N ALA A 9 15.62 7.96 17.53
CA ALA A 9 17.04 7.67 17.71
C ALA A 9 17.33 6.15 17.82
N ASP A 10 16.32 5.37 18.18
CA ASP A 10 16.39 3.91 18.36
C ASP A 10 15.65 3.15 17.24
N SER A 11 16.43 2.37 16.48
CA SER A 11 15.98 1.55 15.36
C SER A 11 14.96 0.46 15.75
N ALA A 12 14.94 0.00 17.01
CA ALA A 12 14.01 -1.00 17.49
C ALA A 12 12.60 -0.43 17.64
N LYS A 13 12.48 0.76 18.22
CA LYS A 13 11.18 1.44 18.44
C LYS A 13 10.54 1.87 17.12
N ALA A 14 11.35 2.30 16.14
CA ALA A 14 10.91 2.56 14.77
C ALA A 14 10.40 1.29 14.07
N ARG A 15 11.08 0.15 14.27
CA ARG A 15 10.65 -1.16 13.75
C ARG A 15 9.35 -1.62 14.40
N GLU A 16 9.21 -1.43 15.71
CA GLU A 16 8.01 -1.78 16.46
C GLU A 16 6.80 -0.93 16.05
N TYR A 17 6.96 0.40 15.94
CA TYR A 17 5.91 1.28 15.44
C TYR A 17 5.45 0.87 14.04
N ARG A 18 6.40 0.61 13.13
CA ARG A 18 6.11 0.11 11.78
C ARG A 18 5.33 -1.21 11.84
N ASN A 19 5.75 -2.16 12.68
CA ASN A 19 5.07 -3.44 12.86
C ASN A 19 3.65 -3.28 13.43
N ARG A 20 3.45 -2.36 14.37
CA ARG A 20 2.14 -2.04 14.96
C ARG A 20 1.20 -1.45 13.91
N GLN A 21 1.67 -0.50 13.10
CA GLN A 21 0.90 0.04 11.99
C GLN A 21 0.59 -1.03 10.94
N ARG A 22 1.55 -1.93 10.65
CA ARG A 22 1.34 -3.10 9.79
C ARG A 22 0.24 -4.01 10.31
N LYS A 23 0.31 -4.41 11.58
CA LYS A 23 -0.67 -5.28 12.25
C LYS A 23 -2.06 -4.64 12.25
N ARG A 24 -2.15 -3.34 12.56
CA ARG A 24 -3.40 -2.56 12.49
C ARG A 24 -3.97 -2.53 11.08
N ASN A 25 -3.13 -2.28 10.07
CA ASN A 25 -3.58 -2.26 8.67
C ASN A 25 -4.00 -3.65 8.17
N TYR A 26 -3.37 -4.73 8.63
CA TYR A 26 -3.81 -6.10 8.31
C TYR A 26 -5.11 -6.47 9.01
N ALA A 27 -5.32 -6.03 10.26
CA ALA A 27 -6.54 -6.28 11.03
C ALA A 27 -7.77 -5.51 10.51
N LEU A 28 -7.55 -4.39 9.82
CA LEU A 28 -8.61 -3.58 9.20
C LEU A 28 -9.06 -4.12 7.84
N CYS A 29 -8.45 -5.20 7.36
CA CYS A 29 -8.85 -5.88 6.14
C CYS A 29 -9.40 -7.26 6.50
N PRO A 30 -10.71 -7.40 6.74
CA PRO A 30 -11.37 -8.69 6.64
C PRO A 30 -11.51 -9.00 5.15
N GLY A 31 -10.39 -9.27 4.48
CA GLY A 31 -10.42 -9.67 3.08
C GLY A 31 -10.62 -11.18 3.08
N ASP A 32 -11.78 -11.64 2.61
CA ASP A 32 -11.97 -13.02 2.15
C ASP A 32 -10.70 -13.46 1.44
N ASP A 33 -10.10 -14.59 1.85
CA ASP A 33 -8.82 -15.07 1.31
C ASP A 33 -8.84 -15.15 -0.23
N GLU A 34 -10.02 -15.28 -0.83
CA GLU A 34 -10.27 -15.20 -2.27
C GLU A 34 -9.74 -13.90 -2.91
N VAL A 35 -10.03 -12.72 -2.34
CA VAL A 35 -9.62 -11.43 -2.92
C VAL A 35 -8.13 -11.18 -2.72
N ARG A 36 -7.48 -11.82 -1.75
CA ARG A 36 -6.04 -11.63 -1.50
C ARG A 36 -5.17 -12.29 -2.57
N HIS A 37 -5.67 -13.36 -3.18
CA HIS A 37 -4.96 -14.16 -4.18
C HIS A 37 -5.42 -13.92 -5.62
N THR A 38 -6.47 -13.12 -5.84
CA THR A 38 -6.93 -12.77 -7.19
C THR A 38 -6.00 -11.79 -7.90
N ARG A 39 -5.91 -11.94 -9.23
CA ARG A 39 -5.26 -10.97 -10.11
C ARG A 39 -5.89 -9.59 -9.95
N TRP A 40 -5.07 -8.54 -10.02
CA TRP A 40 -5.57 -7.15 -10.08
C TRP A 40 -6.36 -6.94 -11.37
N GLN A 41 -7.60 -6.48 -11.25
CA GLN A 41 -8.42 -6.06 -12.39
C GLN A 41 -7.95 -4.71 -12.92
N ASP A 42 -8.25 -4.39 -14.18
CA ASP A 42 -7.77 -3.15 -14.79
C ASP A 42 -8.38 -1.90 -14.14
N TRP A 43 -9.67 -1.94 -13.79
CA TRP A 43 -10.32 -0.86 -13.03
C TRP A 43 -9.70 -0.65 -11.63
N GLU A 44 -9.24 -1.71 -10.95
CA GLU A 44 -8.53 -1.58 -9.68
C GLU A 44 -7.17 -0.89 -9.87
N ARG A 45 -6.51 -1.15 -11.00
CA ARG A 45 -5.20 -0.54 -11.32
C ARG A 45 -5.35 0.94 -11.64
N GLU A 46 -6.38 1.32 -12.39
CA GLU A 46 -6.71 2.72 -12.69
C GLU A 46 -6.97 3.48 -11.38
N LEU A 47 -7.83 2.94 -10.51
CA LEU A 47 -8.14 3.53 -9.21
C LEU A 47 -6.89 3.70 -8.32
N VAL A 48 -5.98 2.71 -8.32
CA VAL A 48 -4.70 2.79 -7.60
C VAL A 48 -3.75 3.82 -8.19
N MET A 49 -3.87 4.15 -9.47
CA MET A 49 -3.08 5.19 -10.13
C MET A 49 -3.70 6.58 -9.94
N GLU A 50 -4.97 6.68 -9.59
CA GLU A 50 -5.60 7.93 -9.19
C GLU A 50 -4.95 8.45 -7.90
N HIS A 51 -4.27 9.59 -8.00
CA HIS A 51 -3.42 10.13 -6.95
C HIS A 51 -4.18 10.88 -5.86
N ASP A 52 -5.42 11.29 -6.13
CA ASP A 52 -6.23 12.08 -5.20
C ASP A 52 -6.94 11.22 -4.15
N MET A 53 -7.08 9.90 -4.39
CA MET A 53 -7.76 9.01 -3.45
C MET A 53 -6.80 8.37 -2.43
N PRO A 54 -7.05 8.53 -1.11
CA PRO A 54 -6.27 7.87 -0.06
C PRO A 54 -6.35 6.34 -0.13
N ASP A 55 -5.24 5.65 0.19
CA ASP A 55 -5.18 4.17 0.17
C ASP A 55 -6.27 3.49 1.01
N ARG A 56 -6.76 4.16 2.07
CA ARG A 56 -7.83 3.63 2.93
C ARG A 56 -9.19 3.61 2.23
N GLU A 57 -9.46 4.56 1.36
CA GLU A 57 -10.70 4.62 0.60
C GLU A 57 -10.69 3.56 -0.50
N ILE A 58 -9.58 3.47 -1.24
CA ILE A 58 -9.36 2.39 -2.22
C ILE A 58 -9.49 1.01 -1.55
N SER A 59 -8.96 0.84 -0.34
CA SER A 59 -9.05 -0.42 0.41
C SER A 59 -10.50 -0.82 0.71
N ARG A 60 -11.37 0.15 1.02
CA ARG A 60 -12.80 -0.10 1.24
C ARG A 60 -13.53 -0.44 -0.05
N MET A 61 -13.16 0.18 -1.17
CA MET A 61 -13.80 -0.05 -2.46
C MET A 61 -13.41 -1.39 -3.11
N THR A 62 -12.14 -1.77 -2.97
CA THR A 62 -11.58 -2.94 -3.65
C THR A 62 -11.54 -4.20 -2.78
N GLY A 63 -11.72 -4.06 -1.46
CA GLY A 63 -11.45 -5.12 -0.49
C GLY A 63 -9.96 -5.46 -0.35
N ARG A 64 -9.07 -4.85 -1.16
CA ARG A 64 -7.63 -5.06 -1.09
C ARG A 64 -7.08 -4.41 0.16
N SER A 65 -6.01 -5.00 0.70
CA SER A 65 -5.31 -4.35 1.81
C SER A 65 -4.62 -3.06 1.39
N VAL A 66 -4.60 -2.07 2.29
CA VAL A 66 -3.79 -0.85 2.15
C VAL A 66 -2.34 -1.18 1.75
N ARG A 67 -1.79 -2.27 2.29
CA ARG A 67 -0.44 -2.73 1.95
C ARG A 67 -0.33 -3.20 0.50
N ALA A 68 -1.32 -3.94 -0.01
CA ALA A 68 -1.34 -4.39 -1.39
C ALA A 68 -1.43 -3.20 -2.35
N ILE A 69 -2.27 -2.21 -2.03
CA ILE A 69 -2.39 -0.95 -2.77
C ILE A 69 -1.04 -0.20 -2.80
N GLN A 70 -0.37 -0.03 -1.66
CA GLN A 70 0.94 0.62 -1.58
C GLN A 70 2.02 -0.09 -2.41
N VAL A 71 2.05 -1.43 -2.35
CA VAL A 71 2.97 -2.24 -3.16
C VAL A 71 2.66 -2.06 -4.64
N MET A 72 1.38 -2.01 -5.02
CA MET A 72 0.95 -1.82 -6.39
C MET A 72 1.32 -0.44 -6.92
N ARG A 73 1.06 0.65 -6.17
CA ARG A 73 1.51 2.01 -6.51
C ARG A 73 3.02 2.07 -6.72
N HIS A 74 3.80 1.42 -5.85
CA HIS A 74 5.25 1.40 -5.98
C HIS A 74 5.71 0.65 -7.24
N LYS A 75 5.10 -0.50 -7.55
CA LYS A 75 5.40 -1.26 -8.77
C LYS A 75 5.06 -0.46 -10.03
N MET A 76 3.89 0.16 -10.07
CA MET A 76 3.42 0.93 -11.21
C MET A 76 4.25 2.20 -11.42
N ARG A 77 4.63 2.90 -10.34
CA ARG A 77 5.56 4.04 -10.43
C ARG A 77 6.89 3.62 -11.01
N LYS A 78 7.49 2.53 -10.53
CA LYS A 78 8.72 1.98 -11.10
C LYS A 78 8.56 1.61 -12.57
N ALA A 79 7.45 0.99 -12.95
CA ALA A 79 7.18 0.63 -14.34
C ALA A 79 6.94 1.86 -15.25
N GLY A 80 6.49 2.98 -14.68
CA GLY A 80 6.40 4.29 -15.35
C GLY A 80 7.75 4.98 -15.47
N GLU A 81 8.55 5.02 -14.40
CA GLU A 81 9.93 5.55 -14.39
C GLU A 81 10.83 4.81 -15.39
N VAL A 82 10.68 3.50 -15.52
CA VAL A 82 11.39 2.68 -16.52
C VAL A 82 10.94 3.00 -17.96
N ARG A 83 9.72 3.54 -18.15
CA ARG A 83 9.20 3.95 -19.46
C ARG A 83 9.51 5.40 -19.82
N THR A 84 9.68 6.28 -18.83
CA THR A 84 10.01 7.70 -19.02
C THR A 84 11.51 7.99 -18.97
N GLY A 85 12.33 6.99 -18.64
CA GLY A 85 13.79 7.06 -18.77
C GLY A 85 14.24 6.81 -20.20
N VAL A 86 13.99 7.79 -21.08
CA VAL A 86 14.65 7.96 -22.38
C VAL A 86 15.27 9.34 -22.41
#